data_AF-A0A959IFZ5-F1
#
_entry.id   AF-A0A959IFZ5-F1
#
_cell.length_a   1.000
_cell.length_b   1.000
_cell.length_c   1.000
_cell.angle_alpha   90.00
_cell.angle_beta   90.00
_cell.angle_gamma   90.00
#
_symmetry.space_group_name_H-M   'P 1'
#
loop_
_entity.id
_entity.type
_entity.pdbx_description
1 polymer ?
#
loop_
_entity_poly.entity_id
_entity_poly.type
_entity_poly.pdbx_seq_one_letter_code
_entity_poly.pdbx_strand_id
1 'polypeptide(L)'
;MRGTTVRFFLTQKHFLEMTYCRSTEHAPDAVWMEFTGTHLPDAEHYWLTDIDTVIRDRNGNMMLLELKYNGRDISPQQRSTLLLLDQLIKAGVKNLSGSVNVPGLKYPIQVHYAGAHLLQLSGTDFENSTFTWDRKPVTKDELIRKLTFGDVPH
;
A
#
# COMPACT_ATOMS: atom_id res chain seq x y z
N MET A 1 -33.02 -38.38 -0.76
CA MET A 1 -32.59 -37.26 -1.62
C MET A 1 -31.21 -36.82 -1.12
N ARG A 2 -30.14 -37.10 -1.86
CA ARG A 2 -28.77 -36.70 -1.48
C ARG A 2 -28.40 -35.49 -2.33
N GLY A 3 -28.14 -34.36 -1.68
CA GLY A 3 -27.74 -33.11 -2.34
C GLY A 3 -26.26 -33.15 -2.71
N THR A 4 -25.96 -32.97 -3.99
CA THR A 4 -24.60 -32.88 -4.52
C THR A 4 -24.09 -31.45 -4.37
N THR A 5 -23.09 -31.24 -3.53
CA THR A 5 -22.35 -29.98 -3.45
C THR A 5 -21.41 -29.87 -4.65
N VAL A 6 -21.70 -28.95 -5.57
CA VAL A 6 -20.79 -28.62 -6.68
C VAL A 6 -19.75 -27.63 -6.15
N ARG A 7 -18.50 -28.07 -5.99
CA ARG A 7 -17.35 -27.18 -5.76
C ARG A 7 -16.86 -26.68 -7.11
N PHE A 8 -17.00 -25.38 -7.37
CA PHE A 8 -16.38 -24.72 -8.50
C PHE A 8 -14.88 -24.52 -8.22
N PHE A 9 -14.05 -25.36 -8.82
CA PHE A 9 -12.62 -25.06 -8.97
C PHE A 9 -12.46 -24.12 -10.17
N LEU A 10 -12.42 -22.81 -9.90
CA LEU A 10 -11.94 -21.84 -10.88
C LEU A 10 -10.42 -22.00 -10.99
N THR A 11 -9.98 -22.75 -12.00
CA THR A 11 -8.56 -22.87 -12.36
C THR A 11 -8.03 -21.50 -12.78
N GLN A 12 -6.94 -21.05 -12.14
CA GLN A 12 -6.23 -19.75 -12.30
C GLN A 12 -5.80 -19.38 -13.75
N LYS A 13 -6.10 -20.19 -14.76
CA LYS A 13 -5.61 -20.01 -16.13
C LYS A 13 -6.22 -18.83 -16.89
N HIS A 14 -7.30 -18.21 -16.40
CA HIS A 14 -7.96 -17.09 -17.08
C HIS A 14 -7.55 -15.69 -16.57
N PHE A 15 -6.58 -15.59 -15.66
CA PHE A 15 -6.11 -14.28 -15.17
C PHE A 15 -4.91 -13.71 -15.97
N LEU A 16 -4.40 -14.44 -16.97
CA LEU A 16 -3.17 -14.08 -17.69
C LEU A 16 -3.37 -13.32 -19.02
N GLU A 17 -4.60 -13.00 -19.42
CA GLU A 17 -4.84 -12.38 -20.74
C GLU A 17 -5.51 -11.00 -20.74
N MET A 18 -5.46 -10.24 -19.64
CA MET A 18 -5.91 -8.85 -19.70
C MET A 18 -4.83 -7.82 -19.33
N THR A 19 -4.54 -7.03 -20.36
CA THR A 19 -3.92 -5.70 -20.37
C THR A 19 -2.40 -5.63 -20.20
N TYR A 20 -1.77 -5.62 -21.38
CA TYR A 20 -0.54 -4.92 -21.73
C TYR A 20 -0.53 -3.47 -21.19
N CYS A 21 -0.20 -3.32 -19.91
CA CYS A 21 0.22 -2.06 -19.32
C CYS A 21 1.66 -2.28 -18.88
N ARG A 22 2.58 -1.48 -19.42
CA ARG A 22 4.05 -1.58 -19.27
C ARG A 22 4.41 -2.22 -17.92
N SER A 23 4.97 -3.43 -17.96
CA SER A 23 5.62 -4.00 -16.78
C SER A 23 6.71 -3.00 -16.38
N THR A 24 6.47 -2.21 -15.35
CA THR A 24 7.57 -1.65 -14.59
C THR A 24 8.32 -2.87 -14.05
N GLU A 25 9.65 -2.81 -13.94
CA GLU A 25 10.48 -3.86 -13.32
C GLU A 25 10.13 -4.12 -11.83
N HIS A 26 8.98 -3.64 -11.36
CA HIS A 26 8.53 -3.53 -9.98
C HIS A 26 7.07 -3.95 -9.80
N ALA A 27 6.41 -4.54 -10.81
CA ALA A 27 5.19 -5.30 -10.55
C ALA A 27 5.53 -6.44 -9.57
N PRO A 28 4.60 -6.86 -8.67
CA PRO A 28 4.87 -7.97 -7.76
C PRO A 28 5.40 -9.16 -8.55
N ASP A 29 6.64 -9.52 -8.23
CA ASP A 29 7.39 -10.49 -9.02
C ASP A 29 6.56 -11.78 -9.09
N ALA A 30 6.20 -12.20 -10.30
CA ALA A 30 5.41 -13.41 -10.51
C ALA A 30 6.08 -14.61 -9.84
N VAL A 31 7.43 -14.61 -9.79
CA VAL A 31 8.24 -15.59 -9.09
C VAL A 31 8.05 -15.48 -7.57
N TRP A 32 7.95 -14.26 -7.01
CA TRP A 32 7.68 -14.06 -5.58
C TRP A 32 6.28 -14.54 -5.18
N MET A 33 5.27 -14.25 -6.00
CA MET A 33 3.91 -14.73 -5.76
C MET A 33 3.82 -16.26 -5.86
N GLU A 34 4.45 -16.86 -6.86
CA GLU A 34 4.53 -18.32 -7.00
C GLU A 34 5.26 -18.96 -5.82
N PHE A 35 6.41 -18.39 -5.44
CA PHE A 35 7.21 -18.89 -4.33
C PHE A 35 6.43 -18.85 -3.01
N THR A 36 5.83 -17.70 -2.68
CA THR A 36 5.06 -17.54 -1.45
C THR A 36 3.81 -18.41 -1.43
N GLY A 37 3.11 -18.55 -2.56
CA GLY A 37 1.96 -19.45 -2.67
C GLY A 37 2.32 -20.93 -2.51
N THR A 38 3.55 -21.33 -2.85
CA THR A 38 4.03 -22.72 -2.74
C THR A 38 4.63 -23.04 -1.37
N HIS A 39 5.27 -22.06 -0.71
CA HIS A 39 6.12 -22.29 0.45
C HIS A 39 5.61 -21.69 1.75
N LEU A 40 4.75 -20.68 1.71
CA LEU A 40 4.08 -20.25 2.93
C LEU A 40 3.02 -21.29 3.30
N PRO A 41 2.89 -21.64 4.59
CA PRO A 41 1.82 -22.52 5.01
C PRO A 41 0.49 -21.90 4.59
N ASP A 42 -0.49 -22.74 4.27
CA ASP A 42 -1.78 -22.42 3.65
C ASP A 42 -2.24 -20.96 3.80
N ALA A 43 -2.65 -20.33 2.69
CA ALA A 43 -3.15 -18.96 2.62
C ALA A 43 -4.28 -18.64 3.63
N GLU A 44 -4.89 -19.66 4.24
CA GLU A 44 -5.79 -19.52 5.39
C GLU A 44 -5.11 -18.92 6.65
N HIS A 45 -3.80 -19.07 6.81
CA HIS A 45 -3.07 -18.71 8.04
C HIS A 45 -2.17 -17.48 7.90
N TYR A 46 -1.94 -16.99 6.68
CA TYR A 46 -0.98 -15.90 6.41
C TYR A 46 -1.62 -14.78 5.61
N TRP A 47 -1.37 -13.54 6.05
CA TRP A 47 -1.88 -12.33 5.43
C TRP A 47 -0.69 -11.61 4.81
N LEU A 48 -0.59 -11.66 3.48
CA LEU A 48 0.43 -10.94 2.73
C LEU A 48 -0.15 -9.58 2.31
N THR A 49 0.64 -8.53 2.48
CA THR A 49 0.27 -7.18 2.10
C THR A 49 1.53 -6.45 1.68
N ASP A 50 1.57 -6.07 0.41
CA ASP A 50 2.58 -5.18 -0.11
C ASP A 50 2.27 -3.75 0.37
N ILE A 51 3.33 -2.94 0.54
CA ILE A 51 3.20 -1.50 0.77
C ILE A 51 3.51 -0.84 -0.58
N ASP A 52 2.50 -0.28 -1.24
CA ASP A 52 2.67 0.24 -2.60
C ASP A 52 3.71 1.37 -2.66
N THR A 53 3.69 2.29 -1.70
CA THR A 53 4.63 3.42 -1.69
C THR A 53 4.93 3.91 -0.28
N VAL A 54 6.20 4.25 -0.05
CA VAL A 54 6.65 5.01 1.11
C VAL A 54 7.18 6.35 0.60
N ILE A 55 6.54 7.44 1.00
CA ILE A 55 6.99 8.79 0.64
C ILE A 55 7.74 9.38 1.82
N ARG A 56 8.90 9.98 1.56
CA ARG A 56 9.65 10.73 2.56
C ARG A 56 10.36 11.94 1.96
N ASP A 57 10.50 13.00 2.74
CA ASP A 57 11.33 14.14 2.37
C ASP A 57 12.67 14.15 3.14
N ARG A 58 13.48 15.19 2.91
CA ARG A 58 14.78 15.36 3.60
C ARG A 58 14.65 15.95 5.00
N ASN A 59 13.48 16.48 5.35
CA ASN A 59 13.19 17.04 6.67
C ASN A 59 12.66 15.97 7.63
N GLY A 60 12.53 14.73 7.16
CA GLY A 60 12.11 13.61 8.00
C GLY A 60 10.62 13.33 7.95
N ASN A 61 9.85 14.06 7.13
CA ASN A 61 8.45 13.74 6.94
C ASN A 61 8.32 12.40 6.21
N MET A 62 7.37 11.57 6.64
CA MET A 62 7.18 10.23 6.10
C MET A 62 5.70 9.84 6.11
N MET A 63 5.23 9.13 5.08
CA MET A 63 3.91 8.49 5.07
C MET A 63 3.95 7.14 4.35
N LEU A 64 3.01 6.27 4.69
CA LEU A 64 2.70 5.09 3.89
C LEU A 64 1.54 5.40 2.95
N LEU A 65 1.63 4.96 1.72
CA LEU A 65 0.60 5.17 0.71
C LEU A 65 0.25 3.86 0.04
N GLU A 66 -1.03 3.50 0.10
CA GLU A 66 -1.63 2.42 -0.66
C GLU A 66 -2.36 3.02 -1.86
N LEU A 67 -2.08 2.52 -3.07
CA LEU A 67 -2.63 3.00 -4.32
C LEU A 67 -3.65 2.01 -4.87
N LYS A 68 -4.83 2.51 -5.23
CA LYS A 68 -5.85 1.71 -5.93
C LYS A 68 -6.36 2.41 -7.17
N TYR A 69 -6.48 1.65 -8.26
CA TYR A 69 -7.00 2.12 -9.53
C TYR A 69 -8.49 1.83 -9.67
N ASN A 70 -9.14 2.57 -10.57
CA ASN A 70 -10.55 2.45 -10.91
C ASN A 70 -11.48 2.52 -9.68
N GLY A 71 -11.13 3.36 -8.70
CA GLY A 71 -11.91 3.53 -7.47
C GLY A 71 -12.03 2.29 -6.59
N ARG A 72 -11.21 1.26 -6.81
CA ARG A 72 -11.20 0.05 -5.95
C ARG A 72 -10.79 0.43 -4.52
N ASP A 73 -11.35 -0.28 -3.55
CA ASP A 73 -10.98 -0.14 -2.14
C ASP A 73 -9.89 -1.17 -1.77
N ILE A 74 -9.24 -0.94 -0.64
CA ILE A 74 -8.30 -1.87 -0.02
C ILE A 74 -9.09 -3.09 0.50
N SER A 75 -8.58 -4.29 0.24
CA SER A 75 -9.15 -5.50 0.83
C SER A 75 -9.11 -5.44 2.37
N PRO A 76 -10.06 -6.06 3.09
CA PRO A 76 -10.05 -6.08 4.56
C PRO A 76 -8.71 -6.55 5.15
N GLN A 77 -8.08 -7.52 4.47
CA GLN A 77 -6.77 -8.06 4.77
C GLN A 77 -5.71 -6.96 4.79
N GLN A 78 -5.49 -6.34 3.64
CA GLN A 78 -4.49 -5.30 3.44
C GLN A 78 -4.77 -4.11 4.36
N ARG A 79 -6.04 -3.74 4.52
CA ARG A 79 -6.45 -2.66 5.42
C ARG A 79 -6.05 -2.95 6.85
N SER A 80 -6.27 -4.18 7.34
CA SER A 80 -5.91 -4.54 8.71
C SER A 80 -4.40 -4.46 8.95
N THR A 81 -3.59 -4.96 8.00
CA THR A 81 -2.13 -4.88 8.07
C THR A 81 -1.64 -3.44 8.05
N LEU A 82 -2.14 -2.61 7.13
CA LEU A 82 -1.75 -1.20 7.02
C LEU A 82 -2.12 -0.40 8.27
N LEU A 83 -3.31 -0.66 8.86
CA LEU A 83 -3.70 -0.02 10.12
C LEU A 83 -2.81 -0.48 11.30
N LEU A 84 -2.44 -1.76 11.35
CA LEU A 84 -1.50 -2.26 12.36
C LEU A 84 -0.14 -1.56 12.24
N LEU A 85 0.41 -1.47 11.03
CA LEU A 85 1.66 -0.77 10.76
C LEU A 85 1.58 0.71 11.12
N ASP A 86 0.49 1.40 10.74
CA ASP A 86 0.25 2.79 11.10
C ASP A 86 0.31 3.02 12.61
N GLN A 87 -0.37 2.17 13.39
CA GLN A 87 -0.35 2.25 14.85
C GLN A 87 1.05 1.98 15.44
N LEU A 88 1.75 0.97 14.93
CA LEU A 88 3.11 0.62 15.40
C LEU A 88 4.11 1.74 15.09
N ILE A 89 4.06 2.32 13.89
CA ILE A 89 4.95 3.43 13.51
C ILE A 89 4.65 4.66 14.37
N LYS A 90 3.36 5.02 14.54
CA LYS A 90 2.95 6.13 15.43
C LYS A 90 3.47 5.94 16.85
N ALA A 91 3.32 4.73 17.40
CA ALA A 91 3.82 4.39 18.73
C ALA A 91 5.36 4.49 18.80
N GLY A 92 6.06 3.98 17.80
CA GLY A 92 7.52 4.05 17.70
C GLY A 92 8.04 5.49 17.62
N VAL A 93 7.49 6.30 16.71
CA VAL A 93 7.83 7.72 16.57
C VAL A 93 7.58 8.46 17.89
N LYS A 94 6.44 8.23 18.55
CA LYS A 94 6.14 8.84 19.84
C LYS A 94 7.16 8.42 20.92
N ASN A 95 7.44 7.13 21.04
CA ASN A 95 8.32 6.59 22.07
C ASN A 95 9.78 7.03 21.90
N LEU A 96 10.21 7.23 20.66
CA LEU A 96 11.57 7.67 20.31
C LEU A 96 11.68 9.20 20.20
N SER A 97 10.63 9.96 20.54
CA SER A 97 10.56 11.41 20.31
C SER A 97 10.91 11.81 18.86
N GLY A 98 10.55 10.94 17.91
CA GLY A 98 10.85 11.04 16.49
C GLY A 98 12.30 10.75 16.10
N SER A 99 13.22 10.53 17.02
CA SER A 99 14.64 10.29 16.70
C SER A 99 14.92 8.81 16.47
N VAL A 100 15.11 8.42 15.20
CA VAL A 100 15.32 7.02 14.80
C VAL A 100 16.77 6.78 14.41
N ASN A 101 17.43 5.88 15.13
CA ASN A 101 18.77 5.40 14.79
C ASN A 101 18.68 4.28 13.76
N VAL A 102 19.13 4.55 12.53
CA VAL A 102 19.19 3.54 11.47
C VAL A 102 20.64 3.05 11.35
N PRO A 103 20.88 1.73 11.48
CA PRO A 103 22.22 1.17 11.30
C PRO A 103 22.85 1.59 9.96
N GLY A 104 24.12 2.01 10.01
CA GLY A 104 24.86 2.50 8.84
C GLY A 104 24.70 4.00 8.57
N LEU A 105 23.80 4.70 9.26
CA LEU A 105 23.73 6.17 9.19
C LEU A 105 24.54 6.81 10.31
N LYS A 106 25.23 7.91 9.97
CA LYS A 106 26.08 8.64 10.91
C LYS A 106 25.29 9.39 11.99
N TYR A 107 24.10 9.85 11.67
CA TYR A 107 23.25 10.64 12.55
C TYR A 107 21.84 10.04 12.61
N PRO A 108 21.14 10.18 13.75
CA PRO A 108 19.73 9.80 13.83
C PRO A 108 18.90 10.56 12.80
N ILE A 109 17.88 9.91 12.25
CA ILE A 109 16.88 10.58 11.41
C ILE A 109 15.78 11.08 12.34
N GLN A 110 15.47 12.37 12.27
CA GLN A 110 14.23 12.89 12.84
C GLN A 110 13.06 12.47 11.94
N VAL A 111 12.06 11.79 12.47
CA VAL A 111 10.92 11.27 11.71
C VAL A 111 9.63 11.95 12.17
N HIS A 112 8.91 12.50 11.20
CA HIS A 112 7.58 13.07 11.34
C HIS A 112 6.61 12.23 10.51
N TYR A 113 5.92 11.29 11.16
CA TYR A 113 5.05 10.35 10.46
C TYR A 113 3.65 10.92 10.27
N ALA A 114 3.24 11.13 9.01
CA ALA A 114 1.96 11.71 8.63
C ALA A 114 0.81 10.67 8.58
N GLY A 115 1.13 9.37 8.69
CA GLY A 115 0.14 8.29 8.72
C GLY A 115 0.18 7.39 7.48
N ALA A 116 -0.68 6.38 7.49
CA ALA A 116 -0.98 5.55 6.33
C ALA A 116 -2.24 6.06 5.62
N HIS A 117 -2.17 6.20 4.30
CA HIS A 117 -3.22 6.78 3.48
C HIS A 117 -3.58 5.91 2.28
N LEU A 118 -4.85 5.99 1.88
CA LEU A 118 -5.36 5.41 0.64
C LEU A 118 -5.47 6.49 -0.44
N LEU A 119 -4.71 6.33 -1.52
CA LEU A 119 -4.88 7.11 -2.75
C LEU A 119 -5.61 6.27 -3.79
N GLN A 120 -6.75 6.77 -4.27
CA GLN A 120 -7.50 6.10 -5.33
C GLN A 120 -7.56 6.98 -6.57
N LEU A 121 -7.33 6.36 -7.72
CA LEU A 121 -7.42 6.97 -9.05
C LEU A 121 -8.60 6.37 -9.79
N SER A 122 -9.29 7.16 -10.64
CA SER A 122 -10.38 6.66 -11.47
C SER A 122 -9.92 5.99 -12.77
N GLY A 123 -8.72 6.32 -13.27
CA GLY A 123 -8.13 5.72 -14.46
C GLY A 123 -6.74 5.12 -14.20
N THR A 124 -6.05 4.70 -15.25
CA THR A 124 -4.70 4.10 -15.18
C THR A 124 -3.56 5.10 -15.30
N ASP A 125 -3.84 6.37 -15.63
CA ASP A 125 -2.86 7.44 -15.70
C ASP A 125 -3.18 8.57 -14.73
N PHE A 126 -2.15 9.23 -14.21
CA PHE A 126 -2.31 10.33 -13.25
C PHE A 126 -2.81 11.63 -13.89
N GLU A 127 -2.60 11.83 -15.18
CA GLU A 127 -2.89 13.13 -15.81
C GLU A 127 -4.39 13.35 -16.01
N ASN A 128 -5.13 12.28 -16.31
CA ASN A 128 -6.57 12.34 -16.60
C ASN A 128 -7.43 11.72 -15.50
N SER A 129 -6.83 11.26 -14.39
CA SER A 129 -7.56 10.67 -13.28
C SER A 129 -8.19 11.73 -12.37
N THR A 130 -9.38 11.40 -11.88
CA THR A 130 -9.89 11.99 -10.63
C THR A 130 -9.29 11.25 -9.44
N PHE A 131 -9.09 11.98 -8.34
CA PHE A 131 -8.41 11.47 -7.16
C PHE A 131 -9.32 11.45 -5.94
N THR A 132 -9.12 10.44 -5.11
CA THR A 132 -9.61 10.46 -3.73
C THR A 132 -8.47 10.15 -2.77
N TRP A 133 -8.47 10.85 -1.64
CA TRP A 133 -7.57 10.65 -0.51
C TRP A 133 -8.39 10.17 0.68
N ASP A 134 -8.12 8.97 1.17
CA ASP A 134 -8.89 8.34 2.24
C ASP A 134 -10.41 8.35 1.96
N ARG A 135 -10.78 8.00 0.72
CA ARG A 135 -12.16 8.01 0.17
C ARG A 135 -12.81 9.40 0.05
N LYS A 136 -12.06 10.48 0.24
CA LYS A 136 -12.54 11.85 0.05
C LYS A 136 -12.01 12.41 -1.26
N PRO A 137 -12.86 12.99 -2.13
CA PRO A 137 -12.39 13.65 -3.34
C PRO A 137 -11.34 14.72 -3.02
N VAL A 138 -10.27 14.77 -3.82
CA VAL A 138 -9.24 15.80 -3.77
C VAL A 138 -8.88 16.24 -5.18
N THR A 139 -8.52 17.50 -5.33
CA THR A 139 -7.95 18.05 -6.57
C THR A 139 -6.50 17.60 -6.76
N LYS A 140 -5.96 17.77 -7.97
CA LYS A 140 -4.54 17.48 -8.25
C LYS A 140 -3.61 18.33 -7.37
N ASP A 141 -3.92 19.60 -7.17
CA ASP A 141 -3.10 20.50 -6.33
C ASP A 141 -3.14 20.12 -4.85
N GLU A 142 -4.32 19.72 -4.34
CA GLU A 142 -4.45 19.18 -2.98
C GLU A 142 -3.68 17.87 -2.82
N LEU A 143 -3.74 16.98 -3.82
CA LEU A 143 -2.96 15.75 -3.82
C LEU A 143 -1.46 16.07 -3.77
N ILE A 144 -0.96 16.95 -4.64
CA ILE A 144 0.46 17.37 -4.63
C ILE A 144 0.84 17.88 -3.25
N ARG A 145 0.06 18.82 -2.68
CA ARG A 145 0.30 19.34 -1.33
C ARG A 145 0.40 18.23 -0.28
N LYS A 146 -0.47 17.23 -0.32
CA LYS A 146 -0.44 16.10 0.62
C LYS A 146 0.83 15.27 0.44
N LEU A 147 1.16 14.90 -0.79
CA LEU A 147 2.36 14.11 -1.12
C LEU A 147 3.66 14.86 -0.80
N THR A 148 3.64 16.21 -0.79
CA THR A 148 4.78 17.05 -0.40
C THR A 148 4.73 17.48 1.07
N PHE A 149 3.86 16.89 1.89
CA PHE A 149 3.72 17.21 3.32
C PHE A 149 3.39 18.69 3.62
N GLY A 150 2.79 19.42 2.67
CA GLY A 150 2.46 20.85 2.84
C GLY A 150 1.41 21.14 3.91
N ASP A 151 0.70 20.10 4.40
CA ASP A 151 -0.27 20.18 5.49
C ASP A 151 0.36 19.87 6.87
N VAL A 152 1.63 19.44 6.92
CA VAL A 152 2.30 19.05 8.17
C VAL A 152 2.94 20.29 8.81
N PRO A 153 2.59 20.63 10.07
CA PRO A 153 3.26 21.71 10.79
C PRO A 153 4.75 21.42 10.94
N HIS A 154 5.58 22.40 10.58
CA HIS A 154 7.03 22.37 10.80
C HIS A 154 7.41 22.88 12.19
#